data_AF-A0A1D2RVG7-F1
#
_entry.id   AF-A0A1D2RVG7-F1
#
_cell.length_a   1.000
_cell.length_b   1.000
_cell.length_c   1.000
_cell.angle_alpha   90.00
_cell.angle_beta   90.00
_cell.angle_gamma   90.00
#
_symmetry.space_group_name_H-M   'P 1'
#
loop_
_entity.id
_entity.type
_entity.pdbx_description
1 polymer ?
#
loop_
_entity_poly.entity_id
_entity_poly.type
_entity_poly.pdbx_seq_one_letter_code
_entity_poly.pdbx_strand_id
1 'polypeptide(L)'
;MTRASKLYPDARTALDGLVADNQTLAVGGFGLCGIPEALIAALRDSGVKGLTAISNNAGVDGFGLGQLLATRQIRKMISSYVGENKEFERQFLAGELELEFNPQGTLAERLRAGGAGIPAFFTATGYGTVVAEGKETREFNGKHYVLETALRADVSLVKAWKADKAGNLVFRKTARNFNPACAMAGKVCVAEVPDHVHLPGIYVHRIVHNPTPEKRIEQRTVRGAK
;
A
#
# COMPACT_ATOMS: atom_id res chain seq x y z
N MET A 1 23.61 24.43 -0.95
CA MET A 1 23.39 23.27 -1.83
C MET A 1 21.98 23.34 -2.37
N THR A 2 21.79 23.38 -3.69
CA THR A 2 20.47 23.26 -4.32
C THR A 2 19.96 21.84 -4.10
N ARG A 3 18.82 21.71 -3.40
CA ARG A 3 18.21 20.40 -3.12
C ARG A 3 17.75 19.80 -4.46
N ALA A 4 18.16 18.57 -4.76
CA ALA A 4 17.75 17.90 -6.01
C ALA A 4 16.22 17.85 -6.12
N SER A 5 15.70 18.05 -7.33
CA SER A 5 14.25 18.00 -7.59
C SER A 5 13.70 16.61 -7.26
N LYS A 6 12.57 16.58 -6.55
CA LYS A 6 11.81 15.35 -6.33
C LYS A 6 10.82 15.04 -7.46
N LEU A 7 10.60 15.97 -8.39
CA LEU A 7 9.66 15.79 -9.50
C LEU A 7 10.32 15.01 -10.65
N TYR A 8 9.65 13.94 -11.07
CA TYR A 8 10.01 13.08 -12.20
C TYR A 8 8.99 13.27 -13.33
N PRO A 9 9.40 13.14 -14.61
CA PRO A 9 8.53 13.41 -15.75
C PRO A 9 7.38 12.39 -15.90
N ASP A 10 7.62 11.14 -15.52
CA ASP A 10 6.69 10.03 -15.69
C ASP A 10 6.94 8.90 -14.67
N ALA A 11 6.01 7.94 -14.63
CA ALA A 11 6.05 6.82 -13.68
C ALA A 11 7.18 5.80 -13.92
N ARG A 12 7.61 5.59 -15.18
CA ARG A 12 8.70 4.66 -15.52
C ARG A 12 10.02 5.24 -15.02
N THR A 13 10.34 6.48 -15.41
CA THR A 13 11.54 7.20 -14.96
C THR A 13 11.56 7.38 -13.44
N ALA A 14 10.40 7.49 -12.78
CA ALA A 14 10.31 7.54 -11.32
C ALA A 14 10.57 6.21 -10.61
N LEU A 15 10.41 5.05 -11.26
CA LEU A 15 10.74 3.74 -10.71
C LEU A 15 12.11 3.21 -11.15
N ASP A 16 12.69 3.79 -12.21
CA ASP A 16 14.01 3.41 -12.71
C ASP A 16 15.09 3.52 -11.62
N GLY A 17 15.96 2.50 -11.59
CA GLY A 17 16.97 2.28 -10.57
C GLY A 17 16.46 2.04 -9.13
N LEU A 18 15.14 1.96 -8.88
CA LEU A 18 14.59 1.67 -7.55
C LEU A 18 14.04 0.25 -7.41
N VAL A 19 13.31 -0.22 -8.42
CA VAL A 19 12.57 -1.48 -8.35
C VAL A 19 13.45 -2.66 -8.77
N ALA A 20 13.37 -3.76 -8.03
CA ALA A 20 14.16 -4.96 -8.27
C ALA A 20 13.40 -6.21 -7.81
N ASP A 21 13.85 -7.38 -8.28
CA ASP A 21 13.30 -8.66 -7.86
C ASP A 21 13.40 -8.86 -6.35
N ASN A 22 12.43 -9.59 -5.79
CA ASN A 22 12.33 -9.98 -4.39
C ASN A 22 12.17 -8.83 -3.36
N GLN A 23 11.95 -7.60 -3.81
CA GLN A 23 11.66 -6.46 -2.93
C GLN A 23 10.31 -6.57 -2.20
N THR A 24 10.23 -5.91 -1.05
CA THR A 24 8.97 -5.64 -0.35
C THR A 24 8.45 -4.25 -0.73
N LEU A 25 7.21 -4.16 -1.23
CA LEU A 25 6.55 -2.90 -1.57
C LEU A 25 5.35 -2.62 -0.66
N ALA A 26 5.19 -1.37 -0.22
CA ALA A 26 3.96 -0.92 0.44
C ALA A 26 3.15 -0.01 -0.49
N VAL A 27 1.95 -0.45 -0.84
CA VAL A 27 1.12 0.21 -1.87
C VAL A 27 -0.13 0.77 -1.21
N GLY A 28 -0.33 2.08 -1.34
CA GLY A 28 -1.48 2.77 -0.76
C GLY A 28 -2.75 2.60 -1.58
N GLY A 29 -3.90 2.74 -0.91
CA GLY A 29 -5.23 2.59 -1.49
C GLY A 29 -6.21 1.85 -0.59
N PHE A 30 -7.45 1.74 -1.04
CA PHE A 30 -8.51 0.91 -0.45
C PHE A 30 -9.48 0.53 -1.56
N GLY A 31 -9.64 -0.76 -1.87
CA GLY A 31 -10.24 -1.20 -3.13
C GLY A 31 -9.56 -0.50 -4.32
N LEU A 32 -10.33 0.19 -5.14
CA LEU A 32 -9.82 1.04 -6.23
C LEU A 32 -9.66 2.54 -5.84
N CYS A 33 -9.97 2.90 -4.59
CA CYS A 33 -9.97 4.28 -4.13
C CYS A 33 -8.58 4.73 -3.64
N GLY A 34 -7.97 5.68 -4.34
CA GLY A 34 -6.67 6.24 -3.93
C GLY A 34 -5.50 5.29 -4.15
N ILE A 35 -5.56 4.45 -5.18
CA ILE A 35 -4.44 3.64 -5.66
C ILE A 35 -3.52 4.46 -6.58
N PRO A 36 -2.19 4.24 -6.59
CA PRO A 36 -1.25 4.88 -7.51
C PRO A 36 -1.22 4.15 -8.87
N GLU A 37 -2.29 4.31 -9.64
CA GLU A 37 -2.54 3.58 -10.91
C GLU A 37 -1.39 3.66 -11.93
N ALA A 38 -0.73 4.81 -12.08
CA ALA A 38 0.36 4.96 -13.05
C ALA A 38 1.67 4.31 -12.56
N LEU A 39 1.94 4.36 -11.25
CA LEU A 39 3.09 3.68 -10.65
C LEU A 39 2.90 2.15 -10.64
N ILE A 40 1.67 1.66 -10.43
CA ILE A 40 1.33 0.24 -10.54
C ILE A 40 1.53 -0.26 -11.97
N ALA A 41 1.07 0.49 -12.97
CA ALA A 41 1.30 0.16 -14.38
C ALA A 41 2.80 0.15 -14.74
N ALA A 42 3.58 1.13 -14.28
CA ALA A 42 5.02 1.16 -14.49
C ALA A 42 5.77 0.01 -13.78
N LEU A 43 5.33 -0.38 -12.58
CA LEU A 43 5.89 -1.54 -11.86
C LEU A 43 5.57 -2.86 -12.57
N ARG A 44 4.36 -3.02 -13.12
CA ARG A 44 4.04 -4.14 -14.02
C ARG A 44 4.98 -4.15 -15.22
N ASP A 45 5.12 -3.03 -15.91
CA ASP A 45 5.90 -2.92 -17.15
C ASP A 45 7.42 -3.07 -16.94
N SER A 46 7.91 -2.90 -15.70
CA SER A 46 9.31 -3.21 -15.34
C SER A 46 9.62 -4.71 -15.28
N GLY A 47 8.60 -5.57 -15.20
CA GLY A 47 8.74 -7.03 -15.23
C GLY A 47 9.33 -7.69 -13.98
N VAL A 48 9.72 -6.93 -12.95
CA VAL A 48 10.34 -7.45 -11.71
C VAL A 48 9.43 -8.43 -10.96
N LYS A 49 10.00 -9.49 -10.39
CA LYS A 49 9.27 -10.65 -9.82
C LYS A 49 9.64 -10.97 -8.38
N GLY A 50 8.93 -11.92 -7.79
CA GLY A 50 9.16 -12.36 -6.41
C GLY A 50 8.75 -11.33 -5.35
N LEU A 51 7.90 -10.37 -5.71
CA LEU A 51 7.58 -9.24 -4.86
C LEU A 51 6.76 -9.66 -3.63
N THR A 52 7.04 -9.04 -2.49
CA THR A 52 6.14 -9.05 -1.32
C THR A 52 5.36 -7.74 -1.32
N ALA A 53 4.05 -7.77 -1.56
CA ALA A 53 3.22 -6.58 -1.64
C ALA A 53 2.36 -6.40 -0.37
N ILE A 54 2.53 -5.28 0.31
CA ILE A 54 1.76 -4.85 1.49
C ILE A 54 0.69 -3.86 1.02
N SER A 55 -0.58 -4.25 1.10
CA SER A 55 -1.71 -3.40 0.72
C SER A 55 -3.01 -3.93 1.33
N ASN A 56 -3.98 -3.06 1.58
CA ASN A 56 -5.30 -3.45 2.12
C ASN A 56 -5.98 -4.52 1.25
N ASN A 57 -5.91 -4.35 -0.07
CA ASN A 57 -6.45 -5.21 -1.12
C ASN A 57 -5.48 -5.27 -2.32
N ALA A 58 -5.73 -6.20 -3.25
CA ALA A 58 -5.07 -6.19 -4.56
C ALA A 58 -5.78 -5.33 -5.63
N GLY A 59 -6.93 -4.72 -5.33
CA GLY A 59 -7.82 -4.21 -6.38
C GLY A 59 -8.52 -5.36 -7.11
N VAL A 60 -8.86 -5.19 -8.38
CA VAL A 60 -9.65 -6.17 -9.16
C VAL A 60 -8.84 -6.76 -10.30
N ASP A 61 -9.37 -7.79 -10.96
CA ASP A 61 -8.75 -8.39 -12.15
C ASP A 61 -8.45 -7.31 -13.21
N GLY A 62 -7.17 -7.18 -13.61
CA GLY A 62 -6.71 -6.20 -14.58
C GLY A 62 -6.61 -4.73 -14.12
N PHE A 63 -6.93 -4.37 -12.86
CA PHE A 63 -6.81 -2.98 -12.39
C PHE A 63 -6.38 -2.86 -10.90
N GLY A 64 -5.42 -1.98 -10.63
CA GLY A 64 -4.68 -2.02 -9.37
C GLY A 64 -3.66 -3.17 -9.35
N LEU A 65 -3.31 -3.67 -8.17
CA LEU A 65 -2.30 -4.74 -8.02
C LEU A 65 -2.70 -6.07 -8.69
N GLY A 66 -3.98 -6.30 -9.01
CA GLY A 66 -4.43 -7.42 -9.84
C GLY A 66 -3.73 -7.50 -11.21
N GLN A 67 -3.19 -6.37 -11.71
CA GLN A 67 -2.32 -6.35 -12.88
C GLN A 67 -1.01 -7.13 -12.69
N LEU A 68 -0.46 -7.13 -11.47
CA LEU A 68 0.78 -7.81 -11.12
C LEU A 68 0.55 -9.28 -10.69
N LEU A 69 -0.67 -9.62 -10.27
CA LEU A 69 -1.09 -11.00 -10.09
C LEU A 69 -1.19 -11.71 -11.46
N ALA A 70 -1.81 -11.07 -12.44
CA ALA A 70 -1.92 -11.59 -13.80
C ALA A 70 -0.55 -11.85 -14.48
N THR A 71 0.48 -11.04 -14.18
CA THR A 71 1.86 -11.24 -14.67
C THR A 71 2.73 -12.12 -13.76
N ARG A 72 2.17 -12.63 -12.65
CA ARG A 72 2.88 -13.40 -11.59
C ARG A 72 4.15 -12.70 -11.08
N GLN A 73 4.07 -11.40 -10.86
CA GLN A 73 5.17 -10.61 -10.28
C GLN A 73 5.17 -10.66 -8.75
N ILE A 74 4.00 -10.81 -8.12
CA ILE A 74 3.87 -10.92 -6.66
C ILE A 74 3.96 -12.38 -6.24
N ARG A 75 4.86 -12.68 -5.28
CA ARG A 75 4.95 -13.99 -4.59
C ARG A 75 4.15 -13.99 -3.29
N LYS A 76 4.12 -12.87 -2.57
CA LYS A 76 3.46 -12.76 -1.26
C LYS A 76 2.62 -11.50 -1.17
N MET A 77 1.39 -11.63 -0.68
CA MET A 77 0.55 -10.51 -0.26
C MET A 77 0.50 -10.43 1.27
N ILE A 78 0.65 -9.22 1.83
CA ILE A 78 0.36 -8.91 3.23
C ILE A 78 -0.86 -7.99 3.23
N SER A 79 -2.04 -8.56 3.50
CA SER A 79 -3.33 -7.93 3.20
C SER A 79 -4.40 -8.23 4.23
N SER A 80 -5.44 -7.39 4.25
CA SER A 80 -6.57 -7.52 5.18
C SER A 80 -7.87 -7.98 4.54
N TYR A 81 -8.00 -7.91 3.21
CA TYR A 81 -9.16 -8.42 2.50
C TYR A 81 -8.82 -8.69 1.03
N VAL A 82 -9.15 -9.89 0.55
CA VAL A 82 -8.91 -10.31 -0.85
C VAL A 82 -9.87 -9.59 -1.80
N GLY A 83 -11.18 -9.66 -1.55
CA GLY A 83 -12.22 -8.95 -2.29
C GLY A 83 -12.56 -9.53 -3.65
N GLU A 84 -13.08 -8.70 -4.55
CA GLU A 84 -13.54 -9.06 -5.90
C GLU A 84 -12.37 -9.30 -6.90
N ASN A 85 -11.43 -10.19 -6.55
CA ASN A 85 -10.25 -10.50 -7.37
C ASN A 85 -10.12 -12.02 -7.56
N LYS A 86 -10.58 -12.52 -8.70
CA LYS A 86 -10.65 -13.96 -8.95
C LYS A 86 -9.28 -14.58 -9.14
N GLU A 87 -8.35 -13.88 -9.79
CA GLU A 87 -6.99 -14.39 -9.96
C GLU A 87 -6.23 -14.47 -8.62
N PHE A 88 -6.47 -13.54 -7.68
CA PHE A 88 -5.97 -13.67 -6.31
C PHE A 88 -6.47 -14.95 -5.64
N GLU A 89 -7.78 -15.12 -5.58
CA GLU A 89 -8.41 -16.29 -4.93
C GLU A 89 -7.89 -17.59 -5.56
N ARG A 90 -7.84 -17.65 -6.89
CA ARG A 90 -7.29 -18.79 -7.64
C ARG A 90 -5.83 -19.07 -7.30
N GLN A 91 -4.96 -18.05 -7.30
CA GLN A 91 -3.54 -18.23 -6.99
C GLN A 91 -3.30 -18.64 -5.54
N PHE A 92 -4.06 -18.08 -4.60
CA PHE A 92 -3.98 -18.44 -3.18
C PHE A 92 -4.40 -19.89 -2.94
N LEU A 93 -5.56 -20.31 -3.47
CA LEU A 93 -6.06 -21.68 -3.36
C LEU A 93 -5.18 -22.71 -4.09
N ALA A 94 -4.48 -22.30 -5.14
CA ALA A 94 -3.49 -23.12 -5.86
C ALA A 94 -2.10 -23.17 -5.20
N GLY A 95 -1.84 -22.37 -4.15
CA GLY A 95 -0.52 -22.22 -3.55
C GLY A 95 0.51 -21.47 -4.42
N GLU A 96 0.07 -20.79 -5.49
CA GLU A 96 0.91 -19.93 -6.33
C GLU A 96 1.25 -18.59 -5.63
N LEU A 97 0.42 -18.16 -4.67
CA LEU A 97 0.53 -16.89 -3.97
C LEU A 97 0.47 -17.09 -2.44
N GLU A 98 1.51 -16.66 -1.72
CA GLU A 98 1.51 -16.63 -0.26
C GLU A 98 0.64 -15.47 0.25
N LEU A 99 -0.21 -15.73 1.26
CA LEU A 99 -1.01 -14.69 1.92
C LEU A 99 -0.72 -14.65 3.42
N GLU A 100 -0.24 -13.51 3.89
CA GLU A 100 -0.22 -13.16 5.32
C GLU A 100 -1.44 -12.30 5.64
N PHE A 101 -2.51 -12.95 6.13
CA PHE A 101 -3.75 -12.28 6.46
C PHE A 101 -3.62 -11.44 7.74
N ASN A 102 -4.06 -10.18 7.68
CA ASN A 102 -3.93 -9.21 8.75
C ASN A 102 -5.25 -8.49 9.03
N PRO A 103 -5.77 -8.40 10.26
CA PRO A 103 -6.88 -7.51 10.56
C PRO A 103 -6.56 -6.07 10.13
N GLN A 104 -7.51 -5.38 9.49
CA GLN A 104 -7.25 -4.09 8.83
C GLN A 104 -6.64 -3.02 9.76
N GLY A 105 -7.10 -2.95 11.02
CA GLY A 105 -6.53 -2.04 12.02
C GLY A 105 -5.09 -2.42 12.38
N THR A 106 -4.81 -3.71 12.53
CA THR A 106 -3.47 -4.24 12.74
C THR A 106 -2.55 -3.91 11.57
N LEU A 107 -2.98 -4.14 10.31
CA LEU A 107 -2.20 -3.83 9.11
C LEU A 107 -1.79 -2.34 9.06
N ALA A 108 -2.75 -1.45 9.34
CA ALA A 108 -2.50 -0.01 9.37
C ALA A 108 -1.51 0.39 10.47
N GLU A 109 -1.65 -0.18 11.66
CA GLU A 109 -0.78 0.13 12.80
C GLU A 109 0.62 -0.50 12.66
N ARG A 110 0.75 -1.71 12.07
CA ARG A 110 2.05 -2.31 11.72
C ARG A 110 2.84 -1.43 10.75
N LEU A 111 2.20 -0.86 9.73
CA LEU A 111 2.81 0.12 8.82
C LEU A 111 3.19 1.42 9.55
N ARG A 112 2.28 1.97 10.36
CA ARG A 112 2.54 3.19 11.15
C ARG A 112 3.72 3.01 12.12
N ALA A 113 3.77 1.88 12.82
CA ALA A 113 4.85 1.52 13.75
C ALA A 113 6.20 1.45 13.03
N GLY A 114 6.27 0.81 11.86
CA GLY A 114 7.51 0.68 11.08
C GLY A 114 8.10 2.01 10.63
N GLY A 115 7.25 2.95 10.20
CA GLY A 115 7.64 4.31 9.87
C GLY A 115 7.93 5.21 11.08
N ALA A 116 7.31 4.93 12.24
CA ALA A 116 7.57 5.62 13.50
C ALA A 116 8.78 5.06 14.28
N GLY A 117 9.45 4.00 13.78
CA GLY A 117 10.58 3.37 14.46
C GLY A 117 10.21 2.48 15.64
N ILE A 118 8.92 2.14 15.80
CA ILE A 118 8.43 1.24 16.85
C ILE A 118 8.54 -0.20 16.33
N PRO A 119 9.34 -1.10 16.94
CA PRO A 119 9.59 -2.43 16.37
C PRO A 119 8.42 -3.40 16.51
N ALA A 120 7.64 -3.27 17.60
CA ALA A 120 6.45 -4.07 17.86
C ALA A 120 5.50 -3.31 18.81
N PHE A 121 4.22 -3.70 18.83
CA PHE A 121 3.20 -3.17 19.71
C PHE A 121 2.18 -4.26 20.08
N PHE A 122 1.42 -4.05 21.15
CA PHE A 122 0.34 -4.95 21.57
C PHE A 122 -1.03 -4.45 21.08
N THR A 123 -1.87 -5.35 20.57
CA THR A 123 -3.26 -5.07 20.19
C THR A 123 -4.21 -6.18 20.66
N ALA A 124 -5.42 -5.83 21.09
CA ALA A 124 -6.45 -6.82 21.42
C ALA A 124 -7.03 -7.50 20.16
N THR A 125 -6.80 -6.91 18.98
CA THR A 125 -7.34 -7.42 17.71
C THR A 125 -6.73 -8.76 17.34
N GLY A 126 -7.56 -9.79 17.17
CA GLY A 126 -7.15 -11.13 16.76
C GLY A 126 -6.89 -12.12 17.90
N TYR A 127 -6.88 -11.67 19.16
CA TYR A 127 -6.79 -12.59 20.30
C TYR A 127 -7.95 -13.61 20.30
N GLY A 128 -7.65 -14.88 20.59
CA GLY A 128 -8.62 -15.97 20.54
C GLY A 128 -9.04 -16.41 19.12
N THR A 129 -8.29 -16.00 18.09
CA THR A 129 -8.50 -16.40 16.68
C THR A 129 -7.20 -16.89 16.05
N VAL A 130 -7.30 -17.51 14.87
CA VAL A 130 -6.14 -17.97 14.06
C VAL A 130 -5.08 -16.89 13.83
N VAL A 131 -5.45 -15.59 13.88
CA VAL A 131 -4.50 -14.47 13.72
C VAL A 131 -3.49 -14.38 14.88
N ALA A 132 -3.82 -14.91 16.05
CA ALA A 132 -2.95 -14.90 17.23
C ALA A 132 -2.07 -16.17 17.35
N GLU A 133 -2.27 -17.18 16.51
CA GLU A 133 -1.50 -18.43 16.57
C GLU A 133 -0.01 -18.17 16.33
N GLY A 134 0.83 -18.75 17.20
CA GLY A 134 2.29 -18.57 17.15
C GLY A 134 2.81 -17.18 17.57
N LYS A 135 1.95 -16.23 17.96
CA LYS A 135 2.35 -14.89 18.41
C LYS A 135 2.44 -14.81 19.94
N GLU A 136 3.32 -13.94 20.45
CA GLU A 136 3.34 -13.63 21.89
C GLU A 136 2.00 -12.98 22.28
N THR A 137 1.42 -13.43 23.40
CA THR A 137 0.27 -12.78 24.02
C THR A 137 0.60 -12.32 25.43
N ARG A 138 0.01 -11.20 25.85
CA ARG A 138 0.22 -10.63 27.19
C ARG A 138 -1.07 -10.04 27.72
N GLU A 139 -1.29 -10.19 29.03
CA GLU A 139 -2.41 -9.54 29.70
C GLU A 139 -2.03 -8.12 30.15
N PHE A 140 -2.92 -7.17 29.92
CA PHE A 140 -2.88 -5.84 30.50
C PHE A 140 -4.27 -5.50 31.05
N ASN A 141 -4.36 -5.19 32.35
CA ASN A 141 -5.60 -4.75 33.01
C ASN A 141 -6.80 -5.71 32.81
N GLY A 142 -6.62 -7.02 32.96
CA GLY A 142 -7.69 -8.01 32.82
C GLY A 142 -8.09 -8.33 31.38
N LYS A 143 -7.29 -7.93 30.38
CA LYS A 143 -7.53 -8.21 28.95
C LYS A 143 -6.26 -8.70 28.27
N HIS A 144 -6.39 -9.70 27.42
CA HIS A 144 -5.28 -10.21 26.61
C HIS A 144 -5.09 -9.41 25.31
N TYR A 145 -3.83 -9.27 24.93
CA TYR A 145 -3.37 -8.59 23.74
C TYR A 145 -2.34 -9.48 23.02
N VAL A 146 -2.29 -9.37 21.70
CA VAL A 146 -1.33 -10.04 20.80
C VAL A 146 -0.21 -9.07 20.45
N LEU A 147 1.04 -9.53 20.48
CA LEU A 147 2.20 -8.78 19.99
C LEU A 147 2.21 -8.82 18.46
N GLU A 148 2.28 -7.65 17.84
CA GLU A 148 2.36 -7.47 16.39
C GLU A 148 3.64 -6.71 16.03
N THR A 149 4.38 -7.21 15.03
CA THR A 149 5.64 -6.63 14.58
C THR A 149 5.43 -5.55 13.53
N ALA A 150 6.27 -4.52 13.52
CA ALA A 150 6.19 -3.48 12.52
C ALA A 150 6.49 -3.97 11.09
N LEU A 151 5.81 -3.38 10.12
CA LEU A 151 6.03 -3.61 8.69
C LEU A 151 6.89 -2.48 8.11
N ARG A 152 7.88 -2.85 7.30
CA ARG A 152 8.70 -1.93 6.49
C ARG A 152 8.76 -2.43 5.06
N ALA A 153 8.90 -1.50 4.13
CA ALA A 153 9.05 -1.76 2.70
C ALA A 153 10.35 -1.17 2.16
N ASP A 154 10.86 -1.73 1.07
CA ASP A 154 11.97 -1.17 0.31
C ASP A 154 11.49 0.05 -0.49
N VAL A 155 10.35 -0.09 -1.15
CA VAL A 155 9.72 0.97 -1.96
C VAL A 155 8.25 1.11 -1.60
N SER A 156 7.79 2.34 -1.33
CA SER A 156 6.38 2.67 -1.15
C SER A 156 5.82 3.41 -2.35
N LEU A 157 4.66 2.97 -2.83
CA LEU A 157 3.92 3.60 -3.92
C LEU A 157 2.63 4.19 -3.35
N VAL A 158 2.42 5.50 -3.48
CA VAL A 158 1.27 6.18 -2.86
C VAL A 158 0.60 7.17 -3.79
N LYS A 159 -0.72 7.28 -3.70
CA LYS A 159 -1.53 8.29 -4.39
C LYS A 159 -1.87 9.42 -3.43
N ALA A 160 -1.62 10.64 -3.86
CA ALA A 160 -2.20 11.82 -3.22
C ALA A 160 -3.18 12.52 -4.18
N TRP A 161 -4.00 13.42 -3.62
CA TRP A 161 -4.67 14.44 -4.41
C TRP A 161 -3.66 15.50 -4.89
N LYS A 162 -2.52 15.66 -4.21
CA LYS A 162 -1.66 16.85 -4.31
C LYS A 162 -0.24 16.58 -3.74
N ALA A 163 0.86 17.13 -4.30
CA ALA A 163 2.17 17.40 -3.66
C ALA A 163 2.78 18.78 -4.00
N ASP A 164 3.42 19.46 -3.05
CA ASP A 164 4.37 20.54 -3.40
C ASP A 164 5.75 20.01 -3.88
N LYS A 165 6.62 20.91 -4.36
CA LYS A 165 7.98 20.57 -4.85
C LYS A 165 8.91 19.99 -3.77
N ALA A 166 8.63 20.19 -2.48
CA ALA A 166 9.38 19.59 -1.38
C ALA A 166 8.87 18.18 -1.03
N GLY A 167 7.74 17.76 -1.60
CA GLY A 167 7.11 16.46 -1.44
C GLY A 167 6.00 16.43 -0.39
N ASN A 168 5.52 17.58 0.11
CA ASN A 168 4.45 17.57 1.11
C ASN A 168 3.07 17.31 0.42
N LEU A 169 2.20 16.38 0.88
CA LEU A 169 1.10 15.79 0.06
C LEU A 169 -0.37 15.95 0.55
N VAL A 170 -1.35 16.59 -0.14
CA VAL A 170 -2.80 16.52 0.28
C VAL A 170 -3.42 15.19 -0.15
N PHE A 171 -4.30 14.63 0.70
CA PHE A 171 -5.24 13.58 0.32
C PHE A 171 -6.69 14.07 0.39
N ARG A 172 -7.54 13.67 -0.57
CA ARG A 172 -8.92 14.16 -0.69
C ARG A 172 -9.94 13.08 -0.32
N LYS A 173 -10.79 13.36 0.67
CA LYS A 173 -11.82 12.43 1.17
C LYS A 173 -11.22 11.07 1.57
N THR A 174 -11.93 9.98 1.32
CA THR A 174 -11.56 8.59 1.66
C THR A 174 -10.35 8.05 0.89
N ALA A 175 -9.90 8.70 -0.19
CA ALA A 175 -8.68 8.35 -0.90
C ALA A 175 -7.38 8.57 -0.09
N ARG A 176 -7.48 9.08 1.16
CA ARG A 176 -6.36 9.13 2.10
C ARG A 176 -5.95 7.73 2.56
N ASN A 177 -6.91 6.96 3.08
CA ASN A 177 -6.78 5.57 3.56
C ASN A 177 -5.36 5.18 4.04
N PHE A 178 -4.73 4.18 3.42
CA PHE A 178 -3.42 3.64 3.77
C PHE A 178 -2.24 4.47 3.27
N ASN A 179 -2.44 5.41 2.34
CA ASN A 179 -1.35 6.13 1.68
C ASN A 179 -0.33 6.78 2.65
N PRO A 180 -0.73 7.48 3.74
CA PRO A 180 0.23 7.98 4.73
C PRO A 180 1.04 6.88 5.44
N ALA A 181 0.40 5.77 5.80
CA ALA A 181 1.06 4.68 6.52
C ALA A 181 2.06 3.95 5.62
N CYS A 182 1.69 3.65 4.38
CA CYS A 182 2.60 3.11 3.37
C CYS A 182 3.78 4.07 3.10
N ALA A 183 3.53 5.37 2.96
CA ALA A 183 4.58 6.36 2.71
C ALA A 183 5.65 6.39 3.82
N MET A 184 5.23 6.32 5.09
CA MET A 184 6.16 6.34 6.23
C MET A 184 6.91 5.02 6.41
N ALA A 185 6.33 3.87 6.01
CA ALA A 185 6.93 2.55 6.18
C ALA A 185 8.03 2.19 5.15
N GLY A 186 8.14 2.94 4.06
CA GLY A 186 9.09 2.67 2.97
C GLY A 186 10.46 3.32 3.16
N LYS A 187 11.54 2.61 2.83
CA LYS A 187 12.90 3.20 2.72
C LYS A 187 12.93 4.28 1.65
N VAL A 188 12.30 4.02 0.50
CA VAL A 188 12.06 5.00 -0.58
C VAL A 188 10.55 5.11 -0.82
N CYS A 189 10.06 6.29 -1.16
CA CYS A 189 8.63 6.56 -1.34
C CYS A 189 8.39 7.41 -2.59
N VAL A 190 7.53 6.90 -3.49
CA VAL A 190 7.15 7.53 -4.75
C VAL A 190 5.67 7.91 -4.70
N ALA A 191 5.38 9.20 -4.83
CA ALA A 191 4.04 9.77 -4.69
C ALA A 191 3.46 10.25 -6.03
N GLU A 192 2.30 9.75 -6.41
CA GLU A 192 1.58 10.13 -7.63
C GLU A 192 0.47 11.16 -7.31
N VAL A 193 0.51 12.36 -7.90
CA VAL A 193 -0.23 13.56 -7.41
C VAL A 193 -0.77 14.50 -8.50
N PRO A 194 -1.81 15.31 -8.18
CA PRO A 194 -2.07 16.63 -8.86
C PRO A 194 -2.44 17.90 -7.98
N ASP A 195 -1.52 18.64 -7.32
CA ASP A 195 -1.76 19.90 -6.49
C ASP A 195 -0.84 20.12 -5.23
N HIS A 196 -1.13 20.91 -4.15
CA HIS A 196 -0.30 21.13 -2.88
C HIS A 196 -0.27 20.09 -1.64
N VAL A 197 -0.52 20.45 -0.33
CA VAL A 197 -0.01 19.74 0.92
C VAL A 197 -0.95 19.22 2.09
N HIS A 198 -0.71 18.00 2.65
CA HIS A 198 -1.11 17.47 4.01
C HIS A 198 0.01 16.66 4.73
N LEU A 199 0.66 15.68 4.09
CA LEU A 199 1.75 14.86 4.67
C LEU A 199 3.08 15.63 4.57
N PRO A 200 3.96 15.65 5.59
CA PRO A 200 5.29 16.26 5.46
C PRO A 200 6.18 15.54 4.43
N GLY A 201 6.82 16.30 3.56
CA GLY A 201 7.62 15.81 2.43
C GLY A 201 8.94 15.14 2.82
N ILE A 202 9.26 15.06 4.10
CA ILE A 202 10.35 14.21 4.60
C ILE A 202 10.10 12.71 4.28
N TYR A 203 8.83 12.29 4.20
CA TYR A 203 8.43 10.92 3.87
C TYR A 203 8.28 10.64 2.37
N VAL A 204 8.69 11.57 1.49
CA VAL A 204 8.48 11.47 0.04
C VAL A 204 9.80 11.71 -0.68
N HIS A 205 10.20 10.77 -1.53
CA HIS A 205 11.51 10.76 -2.20
C HIS A 205 11.40 11.16 -3.67
N ARG A 206 10.36 10.67 -4.36
CA ARG A 206 10.05 10.99 -5.77
C ARG A 206 8.57 11.34 -5.93
N ILE A 207 8.24 12.21 -6.89
CA ILE A 207 6.90 12.72 -7.18
C ILE A 207 6.63 12.54 -8.67
N VAL A 208 5.44 12.03 -9.02
CA VAL A 208 4.95 11.90 -10.40
C VAL A 208 3.64 12.66 -10.55
N HIS A 209 3.54 13.50 -11.58
CA HIS A 209 2.29 14.20 -11.89
C HIS A 209 1.40 13.35 -12.80
N ASN A 210 0.22 12.96 -12.31
CA ASN A 210 -0.81 12.29 -13.12
C ASN A 210 -2.04 13.21 -13.22
N PRO A 211 -2.19 13.97 -14.32
CA PRO A 211 -3.27 14.95 -14.48
C PRO A 211 -4.63 14.31 -14.82
N THR A 212 -4.64 13.13 -15.45
CA THR A 212 -5.86 12.47 -15.97
C THR A 212 -6.05 11.05 -15.41
N PRO A 213 -6.09 10.87 -14.07
CA PRO A 213 -6.24 9.55 -13.48
C PRO A 213 -7.66 8.99 -13.66
N GLU A 214 -7.76 7.70 -13.96
CA GLU A 214 -8.99 7.01 -14.37
C GLU A 214 -10.02 6.91 -13.22
N LYS A 215 -9.57 6.63 -11.99
CA LYS A 215 -10.42 6.61 -10.77
C LYS A 215 -11.72 5.78 -10.91
N ARG A 216 -11.60 4.51 -11.28
CA ARG A 216 -12.74 3.58 -11.38
C ARG A 216 -13.56 3.51 -10.08
N ILE A 217 -14.87 3.32 -10.24
CA ILE A 217 -15.82 3.06 -9.16
C ILE A 217 -16.26 1.60 -9.27
N GLU A 218 -15.95 0.81 -8.25
CA GLU A 218 -16.24 -0.63 -8.15
C GLU A 218 -17.75 -0.89 -8.16
N GLN A 219 -18.51 -0.26 -7.26
CA GLN A 219 -19.97 -0.32 -7.22
C GLN A 219 -20.57 1.10 -7.18
N ARG A 220 -21.30 1.50 -8.24
CA ARG A 220 -21.86 2.85 -8.39
C ARG A 220 -23.29 2.95 -7.82
N THR A 221 -23.38 3.14 -6.51
CA THR A 221 -24.67 3.36 -5.83
C THR A 221 -25.06 4.85 -5.85
N VAL A 222 -26.27 5.16 -6.35
CA VAL A 222 -26.88 6.49 -6.30
C VAL A 222 -28.21 6.41 -5.55
N ARG A 223 -28.63 7.51 -4.91
CA ARG A 223 -30.03 7.63 -4.48
C ARG A 223 -30.89 7.82 -5.74
N GLY A 224 -32.07 7.19 -5.79
CA GLY A 224 -33.05 7.48 -6.83
C GLY A 224 -33.40 8.96 -6.86
N ALA A 225 -33.83 9.46 -8.01
CA ALA A 225 -34.38 10.82 -8.11
C ALA A 225 -35.54 10.97 -7.11
N LYS A 226 -35.52 12.07 -6.36
CA LYS A 226 -36.66 12.51 -5.56
C LYS A 226 -37.65 13.26 -6.45
#